data_AF-A0A2T5DWN0-F1
#
_entry.id   AF-A0A2T5DWN0-F1
#
_cell.length_a   1.000
_cell.length_b   1.000
_cell.length_c   1.000
_cell.angle_alpha   90.00
_cell.angle_beta   90.00
_cell.angle_gamma   90.00
#
_symmetry.space_group_name_H-M   'P 1'
#
loop_
_entity.id
_entity.type
_entity.pdbx_description
1 polymer ?
#
loop_
_entity_poly.entity_id
_entity_poly.type
_entity_poly.pdbx_seq_one_letter_code
_entity_poly.pdbx_strand_id
1 'polypeptide(L)'
;MLSRQLNVALARKVVPQHVVQQVSAFGETIPCAVLVNIKRYLAHVNHRPAIRIDVDYLNRKIAKYSKKKSNRSLDLVSQLVRFKASLTHDLSGDWHRQVVNVFGTKTGRDTTSGSALNLIPKQHWQGLLSPQQGYCYVLLDYDQQEPMIAAQKAKCMKLLNLYEQGDIYELLIETVTGNALTRTELKTLIVMQLYGASIKRIAHELSQPQSNVMNWLMVLKKTLSPIDYYLDGEALKAKRQGEIRSLDWRMGITQEINTLTIRNWPIQATGADIMRRACFNLDKAKLPVLLTNHDSFLVRLETDKYDYQLRQAKKALTDASAEVLDGFKLNVQVEMQLPAMIRDE
;
A
#
# COMPACT_ATOMS: atom_id res chain seq x y z
N MET A 1 22.91 -4.47 24.49
CA MET A 1 22.29 -5.81 24.61
C MET A 1 22.73 -6.63 23.41
N LEU A 2 23.50 -7.70 23.63
CA LEU A 2 23.86 -8.66 22.59
C LEU A 2 22.60 -9.12 21.86
N SER A 3 22.53 -8.84 20.56
CA SER A 3 21.45 -9.31 19.70
C SER A 3 21.46 -10.84 19.74
N ARG A 4 20.50 -11.43 20.47
CA ARG A 4 20.27 -12.88 20.39
C ARG A 4 19.88 -13.18 18.95
N GLN A 5 20.83 -13.68 18.18
CA GLN A 5 20.62 -14.18 16.82
C GLN A 5 20.00 -15.57 16.94
N LEU A 6 18.87 -15.80 16.28
CA LEU A 6 18.20 -17.10 16.33
C LEU A 6 18.84 -18.09 15.36
N ASN A 7 19.06 -19.30 15.86
CA ASN A 7 19.36 -20.47 15.03
C ASN A 7 18.23 -20.68 14.01
N VAL A 8 18.62 -20.96 12.76
CA VAL A 8 17.79 -21.28 11.59
C VAL A 8 16.56 -22.15 11.94
N ALA A 9 16.68 -23.04 12.92
CA ALA A 9 15.60 -23.91 13.40
C ALA A 9 14.34 -23.17 13.91
N LEU A 10 14.46 -22.04 14.61
CA LEU A 10 13.28 -21.30 15.10
C LEU A 10 12.63 -20.48 13.99
N ALA A 11 13.43 -19.92 13.08
CA ALA A 11 12.93 -19.18 11.92
C ALA A 11 12.05 -20.05 11.01
N ARG A 12 12.44 -21.33 10.80
CA ARG A 12 11.66 -22.30 10.00
C ARG A 12 10.25 -22.58 10.53
N LYS A 13 9.98 -22.33 11.82
CA LYS A 13 8.63 -22.51 12.42
C LYS A 13 7.68 -21.33 12.13
N VAL A 14 8.21 -20.20 11.68
CA VAL A 14 7.47 -18.94 11.53
C VAL A 14 7.46 -18.48 10.08
N VAL A 15 8.59 -18.61 9.40
CA VAL A 15 8.84 -18.10 8.06
C VAL A 15 8.99 -19.28 7.10
N PRO A 16 8.47 -19.19 5.85
CA PRO A 16 8.62 -20.27 4.87
C PRO A 16 10.08 -20.70 4.69
N GLN A 17 10.31 -22.00 4.56
CA GLN A 17 11.67 -22.57 4.50
C GLN A 17 12.55 -21.95 3.41
N HIS A 18 11.98 -21.66 2.24
CA HIS A 18 12.72 -21.03 1.13
C HIS A 18 13.24 -19.63 1.50
N VAL A 19 12.47 -18.84 2.26
CA VAL A 19 12.91 -17.51 2.74
C VAL A 19 14.02 -17.66 3.78
N VAL A 20 13.90 -18.62 4.70
CA VAL A 20 14.95 -18.89 5.69
C VAL A 20 16.24 -19.34 5.01
N GLN A 21 16.16 -20.20 3.99
CA GLN A 21 17.31 -20.63 3.19
C GLN A 21 17.95 -19.46 2.44
N GLN A 22 17.16 -18.59 1.82
CA GLN A 22 17.65 -17.39 1.17
C GLN A 22 18.42 -16.50 2.15
N VAL A 23 17.88 -16.22 3.34
CA VAL A 23 18.58 -15.40 4.34
C VAL A 23 19.88 -16.06 4.80
N SER A 24 19.85 -17.38 5.05
CA SER A 24 21.01 -18.15 5.52
C SER A 24 22.13 -18.23 4.47
N ALA A 25 21.79 -18.17 3.17
CA ALA A 25 22.78 -18.16 2.09
C ALA A 25 23.69 -16.93 2.10
N PHE A 26 23.29 -15.84 2.77
CA PHE A 26 24.13 -14.66 2.99
C PHE A 26 24.99 -14.76 4.26
N GLY A 27 25.01 -15.91 4.94
CA GLY A 27 25.73 -16.09 6.21
C GLY A 27 25.12 -15.32 7.38
N GLU A 28 23.87 -14.86 7.25
CA GLU A 28 23.22 -13.99 8.22
C GLU A 28 22.08 -14.67 8.98
N THR A 29 21.85 -14.19 10.20
CA THR A 29 20.74 -14.61 11.06
C THR A 29 19.62 -13.57 11.07
N ILE A 30 18.37 -13.99 11.30
CA ILE A 30 17.24 -13.06 11.44
C ILE A 30 17.18 -12.56 12.90
N PRO A 31 17.13 -11.23 13.14
CA PRO A 31 16.98 -10.70 14.49
C PRO A 31 15.70 -11.19 15.18
N CYS A 32 15.76 -11.51 16.48
CA CYS A 32 14.59 -11.93 17.27
C CYS A 32 13.41 -10.96 17.15
N ALA A 33 13.66 -9.65 17.23
CA ALA A 33 12.61 -8.63 17.16
C ALA A 33 11.86 -8.68 15.81
N VAL A 34 12.59 -8.88 14.70
CA VAL A 34 11.99 -9.04 13.36
C VAL A 34 11.13 -10.31 13.31
N LEU A 35 11.62 -11.44 13.83
CA LEU A 35 10.84 -12.68 13.87
C LEU A 35 9.56 -12.55 14.70
N VAL A 36 9.61 -11.81 15.81
CA VAL A 36 8.42 -11.53 16.63
C VAL A 36 7.40 -10.71 15.84
N ASN A 37 7.84 -9.64 15.17
CA ASN A 37 6.96 -8.81 14.33
C ASN A 37 6.35 -9.61 13.17
N ILE A 38 7.16 -10.38 12.44
CA ILE A 38 6.68 -11.21 11.33
C ILE A 38 5.70 -12.28 11.81
N LYS A 39 5.99 -12.96 12.94
CA LYS A 39 5.06 -13.93 13.54
C LYS A 39 3.73 -13.27 13.90
N ARG A 40 3.77 -12.09 14.53
CA ARG A 40 2.58 -11.31 14.88
C ARG A 40 1.79 -10.92 13.64
N TYR A 41 2.47 -10.51 12.57
CA TYR A 41 1.82 -10.13 11.32
C TYR A 41 1.17 -11.30 10.60
N LEU A 42 1.83 -12.45 10.55
CA LEU A 42 1.25 -13.68 9.99
C LEU A 42 0.01 -14.13 10.79
N ALA A 43 0.07 -14.02 12.12
CA ALA A 43 -1.10 -14.27 12.96
C ALA A 43 -2.23 -13.29 12.63
N HIS A 44 -1.96 -12.00 12.53
CA HIS A 44 -2.96 -10.99 12.13
C HIS A 44 -3.62 -11.37 10.79
N VAL A 45 -2.82 -11.64 9.75
CA VAL A 45 -3.31 -12.01 8.41
C VAL A 45 -4.21 -13.24 8.46
N ASN A 46 -3.81 -14.28 9.18
CA ASN A 46 -4.58 -15.53 9.27
C ASN A 46 -5.91 -15.37 10.02
N HIS A 47 -5.99 -14.41 10.95
CA HIS A 47 -7.19 -14.17 11.74
C HIS A 47 -8.10 -13.06 11.19
N ARG A 48 -7.78 -12.48 10.02
CA ARG A 48 -8.65 -11.48 9.39
C ARG A 48 -10.07 -12.05 9.19
N PRO A 49 -11.13 -11.31 9.54
CA PRO A 49 -12.49 -11.72 9.25
C PRO A 49 -12.73 -11.79 7.74
N ALA A 50 -13.70 -12.60 7.33
CA ALA A 50 -14.15 -12.61 5.95
C ALA A 50 -14.94 -11.32 5.62
N ILE A 51 -14.96 -10.98 4.34
CA ILE A 51 -15.62 -9.82 3.75
C ILE A 51 -16.91 -10.29 3.13
N ARG A 52 -18.04 -9.71 3.54
CA ARG A 52 -19.33 -10.06 2.93
C ARG A 52 -19.49 -9.37 1.57
N ILE A 53 -19.94 -10.15 0.60
CA ILE A 53 -20.05 -9.77 -0.82
C ILE A 53 -21.52 -9.75 -1.24
N ASP A 54 -21.91 -8.73 -2.00
CA ASP A 54 -23.20 -8.67 -2.71
C ASP A 54 -23.10 -9.47 -4.02
N VAL A 55 -23.54 -10.73 -3.97
CA VAL A 55 -23.54 -11.62 -5.14
C VAL A 55 -24.55 -11.20 -6.20
N ASP A 56 -25.64 -10.52 -5.83
CA ASP A 56 -26.61 -10.02 -6.81
C ASP A 56 -26.00 -8.91 -7.65
N TYR A 57 -25.30 -7.97 -7.02
CA TYR A 57 -24.52 -6.95 -7.73
C TYR A 57 -23.45 -7.59 -8.61
N LEU A 58 -22.71 -8.58 -8.11
CA LEU A 58 -21.70 -9.30 -8.87
C LEU A 58 -22.31 -9.94 -10.13
N ASN A 59 -23.44 -10.64 -10.01
CA ASN A 59 -24.17 -11.24 -11.12
C ASN A 59 -24.63 -10.20 -12.14
N ARG A 60 -25.20 -9.07 -11.70
CA ARG A 60 -25.59 -7.96 -12.57
C ARG A 60 -24.40 -7.40 -13.36
N LYS A 61 -23.22 -7.28 -12.74
CA LYS A 61 -22.01 -6.80 -13.42
C LYS A 61 -21.48 -7.82 -14.43
N ILE A 62 -21.42 -9.10 -14.07
CA ILE A 62 -21.04 -10.16 -15.02
C ILE A 62 -21.95 -10.10 -16.25
N ALA A 63 -23.27 -10.13 -16.07
CA ALA A 63 -24.23 -10.07 -17.18
C ALA A 63 -24.08 -8.80 -18.03
N LYS A 64 -23.83 -7.64 -17.40
CA LYS A 64 -23.63 -6.36 -18.11
C LYS A 64 -22.37 -6.36 -18.97
N TYR A 65 -21.23 -6.82 -18.44
CA TYR A 65 -19.95 -6.77 -19.15
C TYR A 65 -19.81 -7.91 -20.16
N SER A 66 -20.46 -9.06 -19.97
CA SER A 66 -20.49 -10.14 -20.97
C SER A 66 -21.10 -9.73 -22.30
N LYS A 67 -21.95 -8.69 -22.32
CA LYS A 67 -22.51 -8.13 -23.57
C LYS A 67 -21.51 -7.26 -24.34
N LYS A 68 -20.39 -6.88 -23.73
CA LYS A 68 -19.37 -6.03 -24.36
C LYS A 68 -18.31 -6.87 -25.05
N LYS A 69 -17.87 -6.44 -26.24
CA LYS A 69 -16.87 -7.16 -27.05
C LYS A 69 -15.41 -6.71 -26.84
N SER A 70 -15.16 -5.70 -26.02
CA SER A 70 -13.78 -5.21 -25.77
C SER A 70 -12.99 -6.18 -24.90
N ASN A 71 -11.72 -6.43 -25.20
CA ASN A 71 -10.82 -7.29 -24.40
C ASN A 71 -10.84 -6.95 -22.90
N ARG A 72 -10.74 -5.66 -22.56
CA ARG A 72 -10.82 -5.18 -21.16
C ARG A 72 -12.10 -5.64 -20.43
N SER A 73 -13.23 -5.70 -21.13
CA SER A 73 -14.48 -6.16 -20.54
C SER A 73 -14.50 -7.67 -20.37
N LEU A 74 -13.95 -8.42 -21.34
CA LEU A 74 -13.84 -9.88 -21.26
C LEU A 74 -12.90 -10.30 -20.12
N ASP A 75 -11.77 -9.61 -19.96
CA ASP A 75 -10.83 -9.84 -18.85
C ASP A 75 -11.50 -9.57 -17.49
N LEU A 76 -12.24 -8.47 -17.37
CA LEU A 76 -13.00 -8.16 -16.17
C LEU A 76 -14.05 -9.24 -15.87
N VAL A 77 -14.80 -9.70 -16.87
CA VAL A 77 -15.78 -10.79 -16.69
C VAL A 77 -15.10 -12.05 -16.18
N SER A 78 -13.98 -12.45 -16.80
CA SER A 78 -13.20 -13.61 -16.37
C SER A 78 -12.76 -13.50 -14.90
N GLN A 79 -12.28 -12.32 -14.50
CA GLN A 79 -11.90 -12.05 -13.11
C GLN A 79 -13.10 -12.13 -12.15
N LEU A 80 -14.25 -11.52 -12.51
CA LEU A 80 -15.45 -11.53 -11.67
C LEU A 80 -16.04 -12.94 -11.52
N VAL A 81 -16.03 -13.75 -12.59
CA VAL A 81 -16.50 -15.15 -12.54
C VAL A 81 -15.59 -15.99 -11.63
N ARG A 82 -14.27 -15.86 -11.75
CA ARG A 82 -13.32 -16.56 -10.88
C ARG A 82 -13.44 -16.11 -9.42
N PHE A 83 -13.67 -14.82 -9.18
CA PHE A 83 -13.93 -14.27 -7.85
C PHE A 83 -15.22 -14.81 -7.25
N LYS A 84 -16.31 -14.87 -8.02
CA LYS A 84 -17.57 -15.49 -7.58
C LYS A 84 -17.38 -16.94 -7.18
N ALA A 85 -16.65 -17.72 -7.98
CA ALA A 85 -16.41 -19.13 -7.73
C ALA A 85 -15.53 -19.40 -6.49
N SER A 86 -14.78 -18.41 -6.02
CA SER A 86 -13.96 -18.52 -4.80
C SER A 86 -14.69 -18.14 -3.50
N LEU A 87 -15.94 -17.68 -3.58
CA LEU A 87 -16.70 -17.29 -2.40
C LEU A 87 -17.07 -18.52 -1.57
N THR A 88 -17.17 -18.30 -0.26
CA THR A 88 -17.75 -19.26 0.68
C THR A 88 -19.16 -18.82 1.03
N HIS A 89 -20.05 -19.78 1.28
CA HIS A 89 -21.48 -19.53 1.44
C HIS A 89 -21.95 -20.08 2.79
N ASP A 90 -22.71 -19.28 3.54
CA ASP A 90 -23.42 -19.71 4.74
C ASP A 90 -24.81 -19.05 4.82
N LEU A 91 -25.55 -19.31 5.90
CA LEU A 91 -26.90 -18.76 6.11
C LEU A 91 -26.92 -17.22 6.19
N SER A 92 -25.77 -16.59 6.49
CA SER A 92 -25.64 -15.14 6.64
C SER A 92 -25.15 -14.44 5.38
N GLY A 93 -24.69 -15.18 4.36
CA GLY A 93 -24.46 -14.67 3.01
C GLY A 93 -23.22 -15.27 2.34
N ASP A 94 -22.67 -14.49 1.41
CA ASP A 94 -21.50 -14.84 0.62
C ASP A 94 -20.25 -14.11 1.11
N TRP A 95 -19.16 -14.85 1.27
CA TRP A 95 -17.99 -14.40 2.00
C TRP A 95 -16.71 -14.62 1.21
N HIS A 96 -15.92 -13.55 1.11
CA HIS A 96 -14.56 -13.57 0.58
C HIS A 96 -13.53 -13.53 1.70
N ARG A 97 -12.54 -14.42 1.66
CA ARG A 97 -11.35 -14.34 2.52
C ARG A 97 -10.12 -14.15 1.65
N GLN A 98 -9.41 -13.05 1.87
CA GLN A 98 -8.21 -12.75 1.09
C GLN A 98 -7.07 -13.70 1.46
N VAL A 99 -6.50 -14.37 0.46
CA VAL A 99 -5.21 -15.06 0.60
C VAL A 99 -4.10 -14.04 0.38
N VAL A 100 -3.30 -13.80 1.42
CA VAL A 100 -2.21 -12.82 1.41
C VAL A 100 -0.88 -13.56 1.40
N ASN A 101 -0.03 -13.20 0.45
CA ASN A 101 1.35 -13.63 0.39
C ASN A 101 2.27 -12.52 0.95
N VAL A 102 2.65 -12.67 2.22
CA VAL A 102 3.49 -11.71 2.95
C VAL A 102 4.94 -11.66 2.40
N PHE A 103 5.41 -12.75 1.80
CA PHE A 103 6.78 -12.87 1.27
C PHE A 103 6.85 -12.77 -0.26
N GLY A 104 5.77 -12.30 -0.90
CA GLY A 104 5.65 -12.29 -2.35
C GLY A 104 6.36 -11.13 -3.06
N THR A 105 6.92 -10.17 -2.31
CA THR A 105 7.61 -9.01 -2.90
C THR A 105 8.98 -8.77 -2.26
N LYS A 106 9.88 -8.21 -3.07
CA LYS A 106 11.20 -7.79 -2.61
C LYS A 106 11.17 -6.61 -1.62
N THR A 107 10.08 -5.86 -1.58
CA THR A 107 9.88 -4.68 -0.71
C THR A 107 9.13 -5.02 0.58
N GLY A 108 8.69 -6.28 0.76
CA GLY A 108 7.90 -6.70 1.91
C GLY A 108 6.46 -6.18 1.91
N ARG A 109 5.99 -5.62 0.79
CA ARG A 109 4.56 -5.36 0.57
C ARG A 109 3.82 -6.68 0.41
N ASP A 110 2.60 -6.72 0.94
CA ASP A 110 1.70 -7.84 0.72
C ASP A 110 1.36 -7.97 -0.76
N THR A 111 1.34 -9.20 -1.26
CA THR A 111 0.64 -9.54 -2.50
C THR A 111 -0.55 -10.43 -2.20
N THR A 112 -1.42 -10.54 -3.19
CA THR A 112 -2.59 -11.41 -3.13
C THR A 112 -2.40 -12.60 -4.06
N SER A 113 -2.85 -13.77 -3.64
CA SER A 113 -2.86 -14.98 -4.47
C SER A 113 -4.30 -15.39 -4.78
N GLY A 114 -4.49 -16.07 -5.92
CA GLY A 114 -5.81 -16.52 -6.36
C GLY A 114 -6.75 -15.39 -6.77
N SER A 115 -8.05 -15.67 -6.70
CA SER A 115 -9.10 -14.69 -6.99
C SER A 115 -9.26 -13.75 -5.80
N ALA A 116 -8.91 -12.48 -5.99
CA ALA A 116 -8.76 -11.51 -4.90
C ALA A 116 -9.54 -10.23 -5.17
N LEU A 117 -10.11 -9.64 -4.12
CA LEU A 117 -10.85 -8.39 -4.23
C LEU A 117 -9.96 -7.23 -4.74
N ASN A 118 -8.67 -7.23 -4.37
CA ASN A 118 -7.68 -6.26 -4.85
C ASN A 118 -7.45 -6.27 -6.36
N LEU A 119 -7.82 -7.36 -7.04
CA LEU A 119 -7.72 -7.45 -8.50
C LEU A 119 -8.95 -6.85 -9.20
N ILE A 120 -10.06 -6.66 -8.47
CA ILE A 120 -11.27 -6.02 -9.00
C ILE A 120 -11.09 -4.50 -8.88
N PRO A 121 -11.31 -3.72 -9.95
CA PRO A 121 -11.20 -2.26 -9.90
C PRO A 121 -12.04 -1.63 -8.77
N LYS A 122 -11.42 -0.74 -7.97
CA LYS A 122 -12.05 -0.10 -6.79
C LYS A 122 -13.41 0.55 -7.08
N GLN A 123 -13.63 1.06 -8.30
CA GLN A 123 -14.92 1.62 -8.73
C GLN A 123 -16.11 0.65 -8.59
N HIS A 124 -15.85 -0.66 -8.48
CA HIS A 124 -16.88 -1.68 -8.29
C HIS A 124 -17.12 -2.02 -6.82
N TRP A 125 -16.22 -1.66 -5.92
CA TRP A 125 -16.24 -2.09 -4.52
C TRP A 125 -17.47 -1.58 -3.78
N GLN A 126 -17.90 -0.34 -4.02
CA GLN A 126 -19.07 0.24 -3.35
C GLN A 126 -20.35 -0.58 -3.53
N GLY A 127 -20.54 -1.22 -4.69
CA GLY A 127 -21.69 -2.10 -4.91
C GLY A 127 -21.41 -3.57 -4.61
N LEU A 128 -20.13 -3.97 -4.55
CA LEU A 128 -19.74 -5.37 -4.34
C LEU A 128 -19.65 -5.72 -2.85
N LEU A 129 -19.28 -4.76 -2.01
CA LEU A 129 -19.14 -4.94 -0.58
C LEU A 129 -20.49 -4.74 0.10
N SER A 130 -20.86 -5.66 1.00
CA SER A 130 -22.16 -5.64 1.68
C SER A 130 -21.99 -5.86 3.18
N PRO A 131 -21.71 -4.81 3.98
CA PRO A 131 -21.57 -4.95 5.42
C PRO A 131 -22.81 -5.62 6.04
N GLN A 132 -22.60 -6.52 7.01
CA GLN A 132 -23.70 -7.09 7.78
C GLN A 132 -24.37 -6.01 8.65
N GLN A 133 -25.66 -6.19 8.93
CA GLN A 133 -26.42 -5.30 9.82
C GLN A 133 -25.69 -5.08 11.15
N GLY A 134 -25.72 -3.84 11.63
CA GLY A 134 -24.97 -3.39 12.81
C GLY A 134 -23.50 -3.03 12.52
N TYR A 135 -23.02 -3.20 11.29
CA TYR A 135 -21.66 -2.84 10.89
C TYR A 135 -21.61 -1.90 9.68
N CYS A 136 -20.50 -1.18 9.59
CA CYS A 136 -20.09 -0.39 8.44
C CYS A 136 -18.70 -0.87 7.97
N TYR A 137 -18.45 -0.85 6.67
CA TYR A 137 -17.10 -0.99 6.13
C TYR A 137 -16.54 0.38 5.80
N VAL A 138 -15.30 0.65 6.22
CA VAL A 138 -14.60 1.90 5.94
C VAL A 138 -13.24 1.60 5.33
N LEU A 139 -12.96 2.19 4.17
CA LEU A 139 -11.64 2.14 3.54
C LEU A 139 -10.89 3.41 3.94
N LEU A 140 -9.85 3.23 4.76
CA LEU A 140 -8.94 4.30 5.16
C LEU A 140 -7.71 4.26 4.28
N ASP A 141 -7.24 5.40 3.82
CA ASP A 141 -6.04 5.50 2.99
C ASP A 141 -5.13 6.61 3.51
N TYR A 142 -3.82 6.44 3.35
CA TYR A 142 -2.86 7.48 3.70
C TYR A 142 -2.83 8.56 2.63
N ASP A 143 -2.78 9.81 3.05
CA ASP A 143 -2.62 10.92 2.12
C ASP A 143 -1.18 11.02 1.68
N GLN A 144 -0.95 10.84 0.38
CA GLN A 144 0.31 11.20 -0.28
C GLN A 144 1.51 10.44 0.35
N GLN A 145 1.30 9.18 0.76
CA GLN A 145 2.27 8.42 1.56
C GLN A 145 3.67 8.38 0.94
N GLU A 146 3.80 7.96 -0.31
CA GLU A 146 5.10 7.74 -0.95
C GLU A 146 5.98 9.00 -1.05
N PRO A 147 5.49 10.16 -1.56
CA PRO A 147 6.29 11.38 -1.57
C PRO A 147 6.63 11.88 -0.16
N MET A 148 5.74 11.68 0.82
CA MET A 148 6.02 12.11 2.20
C MET A 148 7.02 11.20 2.92
N ILE A 149 7.02 9.89 2.66
CA ILE A 149 8.10 9.00 3.08
C ILE A 149 9.44 9.46 2.49
N ALA A 150 9.47 9.78 1.20
CA ALA A 150 10.68 10.25 0.53
C ALA A 150 11.18 11.57 1.15
N ALA A 151 10.28 12.53 1.37
CA ALA A 151 10.61 13.81 2.00
C ALA A 151 11.12 13.65 3.42
N GLN A 152 10.48 12.83 4.25
CA GLN A 152 10.87 12.65 5.63
C GLN A 152 12.21 11.91 5.78
N LYS A 153 12.48 10.94 4.90
CA LYS A 153 13.78 10.26 4.86
C LYS A 153 14.91 11.15 4.35
N ALA A 154 14.63 11.98 3.35
CA ALA A 154 15.60 12.93 2.80
C ALA A 154 15.70 14.24 3.60
N LYS A 155 14.84 14.45 4.61
CA LYS A 155 14.71 15.72 5.36
C LYS A 155 14.42 16.93 4.44
N CYS A 156 13.54 16.73 3.45
CA CYS A 156 13.10 17.79 2.54
C CYS A 156 12.09 18.71 3.22
N MET A 157 12.58 19.72 3.94
CA MET A 157 11.73 20.64 4.71
C MET A 157 10.68 21.36 3.87
N LYS A 158 10.98 21.68 2.60
CA LYS A 158 10.01 22.34 1.72
C LYS A 158 8.76 21.48 1.51
N LEU A 159 8.92 20.18 1.23
CA LEU A 159 7.78 19.29 1.00
C LEU A 159 7.04 18.97 2.31
N LEU A 160 7.78 18.82 3.42
CA LEU A 160 7.19 18.63 4.75
C LEU A 160 6.30 19.83 5.14
N ASN A 161 6.78 21.06 4.96
CA ASN A 161 6.03 22.27 5.27
C ASN A 161 4.80 22.45 4.37
N LEU A 162 4.89 22.06 3.09
CA LEU A 162 3.74 22.10 2.18
C LEU A 162 2.66 21.10 2.60
N TYR A 163 3.05 19.90 3.05
CA TYR A 163 2.11 18.90 3.52
C TYR A 163 1.33 19.32 4.77
N GLU A 164 1.95 20.11 5.65
CA GLU A 164 1.26 20.72 6.80
C GLU A 164 0.22 21.77 6.37
N GLN A 165 0.40 22.40 5.21
CA GLN A 165 -0.51 23.41 4.67
C GLN A 165 -1.68 22.79 3.89
N GLY A 166 -1.53 21.56 3.37
CA GLY A 166 -2.58 20.86 2.65
C GLY A 166 -2.07 19.86 1.63
N ASP A 167 -2.78 19.76 0.51
CA ASP A 167 -2.45 18.84 -0.57
C ASP A 167 -1.20 19.32 -1.33
N ILE A 168 -0.10 18.55 -1.28
CA ILE A 168 1.17 18.97 -1.89
C ILE A 168 1.06 19.08 -3.41
N TYR A 169 0.13 18.35 -4.03
CA TYR A 169 -0.07 18.43 -5.45
C TYR A 169 -0.72 19.77 -5.78
N GLU A 170 -1.86 20.09 -5.18
CA GLU A 170 -2.53 21.38 -5.40
C GLU A 170 -1.58 22.57 -5.16
N LEU A 171 -0.86 22.55 -4.04
CA LEU A 171 0.05 23.63 -3.65
C LEU A 171 1.28 23.78 -4.57
N LEU A 172 1.66 22.74 -5.32
CA LEU A 172 2.81 22.77 -6.23
C LEU A 172 2.44 23.09 -7.68
N ILE A 173 1.16 23.07 -8.07
CA ILE A 173 0.73 23.27 -9.46
C ILE A 173 1.25 24.59 -10.03
N GLU A 174 0.99 25.70 -9.34
CA GLU A 174 1.42 27.03 -9.79
C GLU A 174 2.95 27.12 -9.84
N THR A 175 3.61 26.72 -8.76
CA THR A 175 5.08 26.83 -8.65
C THR A 175 5.81 26.00 -9.70
N VAL A 176 5.33 24.77 -9.98
CA VAL A 176 6.02 23.82 -10.86
C VAL A 176 5.62 24.02 -12.32
N THR A 177 4.34 24.33 -12.58
CA THR A 177 3.78 24.28 -13.93
C THR A 177 3.13 25.57 -14.41
N GLY A 178 2.99 26.59 -13.55
CA GLY A 178 2.28 27.81 -13.89
C GLY A 178 0.80 27.58 -14.15
N ASN A 179 0.16 26.67 -13.41
CA ASN A 179 -1.24 26.25 -13.59
C ASN A 179 -1.54 25.51 -14.90
N ALA A 180 -0.51 24.94 -15.55
CA ALA A 180 -0.68 24.16 -16.77
C ALA A 180 -1.19 22.73 -16.54
N LEU A 181 -1.00 22.18 -15.33
CA LEU A 181 -1.45 20.83 -14.98
C LEU A 181 -2.55 20.86 -13.91
N THR A 182 -3.46 19.90 -13.99
CA THR A 182 -4.37 19.55 -12.90
C THR A 182 -3.64 18.83 -11.77
N ARG A 183 -4.29 18.72 -10.60
CA ARG A 183 -3.79 17.93 -9.46
C ARG A 183 -3.41 16.50 -9.83
N THR A 184 -4.26 15.81 -10.61
CA THR A 184 -4.04 14.42 -11.01
C THR A 184 -2.83 14.29 -11.93
N GLU A 185 -2.65 15.22 -12.86
CA GLU A 185 -1.50 15.24 -13.76
C GLU A 185 -0.22 15.57 -13.03
N LEU A 186 -0.25 16.51 -12.07
CA LEU A 186 0.93 16.82 -11.25
C LEU A 186 1.30 15.65 -10.33
N LYS A 187 0.31 14.95 -9.76
CA LYS A 187 0.55 13.69 -9.03
C LYS A 187 1.27 12.69 -9.92
N THR A 188 0.80 12.50 -11.15
CA THR A 188 1.45 11.63 -12.13
C THR A 188 2.89 12.09 -12.42
N LEU A 189 3.12 13.39 -12.63
CA LEU A 189 4.47 13.95 -12.84
C LEU A 189 5.42 13.64 -11.68
N ILE A 190 5.00 13.93 -10.44
CA ILE A 190 5.81 13.71 -9.23
C ILE A 190 6.10 12.24 -9.01
N VAL A 191 5.08 11.39 -9.10
CA VAL A 191 5.21 9.95 -8.93
C VAL A 191 6.17 9.38 -9.97
N MET A 192 5.96 9.67 -11.26
CA MET A 192 6.84 9.20 -12.32
C MET A 192 8.28 9.68 -12.16
N GLN A 193 8.50 10.90 -11.69
CA GLN A 193 9.84 11.43 -11.40
C GLN A 193 10.52 10.69 -10.23
N LEU A 194 9.79 10.44 -9.12
CA LEU A 194 10.31 9.64 -8.01
C LEU A 194 10.73 8.24 -8.47
N TYR A 195 9.93 7.63 -9.34
CA TYR A 195 10.21 6.33 -9.95
C TYR A 195 11.28 6.35 -11.06
N GLY A 196 11.80 7.53 -11.42
CA GLY A 196 12.87 7.70 -12.42
C GLY A 196 12.43 7.47 -13.86
N ALA A 197 11.17 7.78 -14.20
CA ALA A 197 10.68 7.72 -15.56
C ALA A 197 11.40 8.74 -16.48
N SER A 198 11.56 8.38 -17.76
CA SER A 198 12.17 9.29 -18.75
C SER A 198 11.22 10.43 -19.13
N ILE A 199 11.78 11.57 -19.55
CA ILE A 199 11.02 12.73 -20.04
C ILE A 199 10.04 12.31 -21.15
N LYS A 200 10.49 11.49 -22.10
CA LYS A 200 9.66 10.97 -23.19
C LYS A 200 8.43 10.20 -22.66
N ARG A 201 8.61 9.36 -21.64
CA ARG A 201 7.52 8.58 -21.04
C ARG A 201 6.54 9.49 -20.30
N ILE A 202 7.05 10.47 -19.55
CA ILE A 202 6.22 11.43 -18.81
C ILE A 202 5.42 12.31 -19.77
N ALA A 203 6.07 12.83 -20.82
CA ALA A 203 5.43 13.63 -21.87
C ALA A 203 4.28 12.87 -22.55
N HIS A 204 4.50 11.59 -22.86
CA HIS A 204 3.44 10.74 -23.41
C HIS A 204 2.28 10.54 -22.42
N GLU A 205 2.57 10.21 -21.16
CA GLU A 205 1.55 9.98 -20.14
C GLU A 205 0.69 11.22 -19.87
N LEU A 206 1.32 12.40 -19.84
CA LEU A 206 0.64 13.66 -19.59
C LEU A 206 0.07 14.31 -20.86
N SER A 207 0.30 13.73 -22.04
CA SER A 207 -0.05 14.35 -23.33
C SER A 207 0.54 15.77 -23.49
N GLN A 208 1.79 15.97 -23.07
CA GLN A 208 2.48 17.26 -23.06
C GLN A 208 3.75 17.26 -23.92
N PRO A 209 4.16 18.41 -24.48
CA PRO A 209 5.47 18.54 -25.14
C PRO A 209 6.63 18.20 -24.19
N GLN A 210 7.67 17.53 -24.71
CA GLN A 210 8.86 17.18 -23.92
C GLN A 210 9.57 18.42 -23.34
N SER A 211 9.52 19.55 -24.03
CA SER A 211 10.07 20.84 -23.56
C SER A 211 9.39 21.32 -22.27
N ASN A 212 8.06 21.25 -22.21
CA ASN A 212 7.29 21.61 -21.02
C ASN A 212 7.67 20.70 -19.84
N VAL A 213 7.66 19.39 -20.07
CA VAL A 213 8.04 18.41 -19.05
C VAL A 213 9.47 18.62 -18.55
N MET A 214 10.41 18.92 -19.44
CA MET A 214 11.79 19.19 -19.06
C MET A 214 11.90 20.41 -18.13
N ASN A 215 11.20 21.50 -18.45
CA ASN A 215 11.15 22.70 -17.61
C ASN A 215 10.50 22.41 -16.25
N TRP A 216 9.35 21.72 -16.22
CA TRP A 216 8.67 21.37 -14.98
C TRP A 216 9.53 20.46 -14.10
N LEU A 217 10.22 19.47 -14.67
CA LEU A 217 11.11 18.59 -13.92
C LEU A 217 12.32 19.35 -13.36
N MET A 218 12.83 20.37 -14.05
CA MET A 218 13.91 21.22 -13.51
C MET A 218 13.44 21.96 -12.25
N VAL A 219 12.28 22.61 -12.31
CA VAL A 219 11.69 23.32 -11.16
C VAL A 219 11.33 22.36 -10.04
N LEU A 220 10.77 21.19 -10.38
CA LEU A 220 10.39 20.16 -9.44
C LEU A 220 11.59 19.59 -8.70
N LYS A 221 12.67 19.21 -9.40
CA LYS A 221 13.90 18.70 -8.79
C LYS A 221 14.52 19.71 -7.82
N LYS A 222 14.53 20.99 -8.19
CA LYS A 222 14.98 22.07 -7.30
C LYS A 222 14.07 22.18 -6.06
N THR A 223 12.77 22.05 -6.25
CA THR A 223 11.77 22.13 -5.18
C THR A 223 11.79 20.93 -4.23
N LEU A 224 12.06 19.74 -4.75
CA LEU A 224 12.09 18.49 -4.01
C LEU A 224 13.50 18.12 -3.50
N SER A 225 14.49 18.97 -3.70
CA SER A 225 15.83 18.76 -3.12
C SER A 225 15.72 18.69 -1.58
N PRO A 226 16.40 17.73 -0.91
CA PRO A 226 17.46 16.84 -1.43
C PRO A 226 17.00 15.40 -1.74
N ILE A 227 15.72 15.16 -2.07
CA ILE A 227 15.18 13.79 -2.23
C ILE A 227 15.97 12.94 -3.23
N ASP A 228 16.23 13.46 -4.43
CA ASP A 228 16.96 12.70 -5.46
C ASP A 228 18.37 12.31 -4.99
N TYR A 229 19.09 13.23 -4.33
CA TYR A 229 20.43 12.97 -3.79
C TYR A 229 20.42 11.88 -2.72
N TYR A 230 19.43 11.91 -1.83
CA TYR A 230 19.25 10.88 -0.81
C TYR A 230 19.01 9.50 -1.43
N LEU A 231 18.08 9.39 -2.38
CA LEU A 231 17.72 8.10 -2.98
C LEU A 231 18.87 7.53 -3.83
N ASP A 232 19.60 8.38 -4.54
CA ASP A 232 20.77 7.97 -5.32
C ASP A 232 21.91 7.52 -4.39
N GLY A 233 22.11 8.23 -3.27
CA GLY A 233 23.06 7.85 -2.22
C GLY A 233 22.75 6.48 -1.61
N GLU A 234 21.49 6.21 -1.28
CA GLU A 234 21.04 4.92 -0.75
C GLU A 234 21.22 3.79 -1.78
N ALA A 235 20.92 4.04 -3.05
CA ALA A 235 21.16 3.07 -4.12
C ALA A 235 22.65 2.72 -4.28
N LEU A 236 23.53 3.73 -4.26
CA LEU A 236 24.97 3.52 -4.33
C LEU A 236 25.50 2.75 -3.11
N LYS A 237 25.03 3.10 -1.91
CA LYS A 237 25.38 2.42 -0.67
C LYS A 237 24.95 0.95 -0.71
N ALA A 238 23.72 0.67 -1.11
CA ALA A 238 23.19 -0.68 -1.22
C ALA A 238 23.97 -1.54 -2.23
N LYS A 239 24.35 -0.98 -3.39
CA LYS A 239 25.21 -1.68 -4.35
C LYS A 239 26.59 -2.01 -3.78
N ARG A 240 27.20 -1.11 -3.01
CA ARG A 240 28.49 -1.37 -2.35
C ARG A 240 28.38 -2.43 -1.25
N GLN A 241 27.26 -2.45 -0.52
CA GLN A 241 27.02 -3.39 0.58
C GLN A 241 26.52 -4.75 0.10
N GLY A 242 26.00 -4.86 -1.13
CA GLY A 242 25.38 -6.08 -1.63
C GLY A 242 23.99 -6.34 -1.04
N GLU A 243 23.38 -5.37 -0.36
CA GLU A 243 22.06 -5.49 0.25
C GLU A 243 21.45 -4.12 0.61
N ILE A 244 20.15 -4.11 0.90
CA ILE A 244 19.42 -2.97 1.47
C ILE A 244 18.41 -3.47 2.52
N ARG A 245 18.14 -2.66 3.55
CA ARG A 245 17.32 -3.04 4.72
C ARG A 245 16.32 -1.97 5.13
N SER A 246 15.21 -2.42 5.70
CA SER A 246 14.20 -1.62 6.40
C SER A 246 14.05 -2.16 7.84
N LEU A 247 13.00 -1.77 8.58
CA LEU A 247 12.82 -2.24 9.96
C LEU A 247 12.57 -3.74 10.02
N ASP A 248 11.69 -4.26 9.15
CA ASP A 248 11.31 -5.67 9.16
C ASP A 248 11.81 -6.45 7.92
N TRP A 249 12.39 -5.77 6.92
CA TRP A 249 12.72 -6.38 5.63
C TRP A 249 14.17 -6.19 5.19
N ARG A 250 14.62 -7.07 4.28
CA ARG A 250 15.94 -7.04 3.64
C ARG A 250 15.82 -7.52 2.19
N MET A 251 16.60 -6.93 1.30
CA MET A 251 16.78 -7.38 -0.09
C MET A 251 18.27 -7.47 -0.41
N GLY A 252 18.72 -8.64 -0.89
CA GLY A 252 20.06 -8.78 -1.45
C GLY A 252 20.18 -8.04 -2.79
N ILE A 253 21.31 -7.40 -3.03
CA ILE A 253 21.62 -6.66 -4.25
C ILE A 253 22.66 -7.41 -5.06
N THR A 254 22.27 -7.85 -6.26
CA THR A 254 23.19 -8.33 -7.28
C THR A 254 23.48 -7.22 -8.30
N GLN A 255 24.54 -7.40 -9.12
CA GLN A 255 24.89 -6.42 -10.15
C GLN A 255 23.80 -6.25 -11.23
N GLU A 256 22.95 -7.25 -11.41
CA GLU A 256 21.86 -7.26 -12.40
C GLU A 256 20.63 -6.47 -11.97
N ILE A 257 20.48 -6.16 -10.67
CA ILE A 257 19.33 -5.40 -10.19
C ILE A 257 19.39 -3.96 -10.72
N ASN A 258 18.33 -3.59 -11.46
CA ASN A 258 18.16 -2.24 -11.97
C ASN A 258 18.26 -1.19 -10.84
N THR A 259 19.11 -0.17 -11.02
CA THR A 259 19.30 0.92 -10.05
C THR A 259 17.98 1.56 -9.61
N LEU A 260 17.00 1.73 -10.51
CA LEU A 260 15.68 2.27 -10.17
C LEU A 260 14.91 1.39 -9.19
N THR A 261 15.08 0.06 -9.24
CA THR A 261 14.52 -0.82 -8.21
C THR A 261 15.07 -0.47 -6.84
N ILE A 262 16.39 -0.29 -6.76
CA ILE A 262 17.09 -0.02 -5.50
C ILE A 262 16.70 1.38 -4.98
N ARG A 263 16.64 2.37 -5.88
CA ARG A 263 16.24 3.75 -5.58
C ARG A 263 14.84 3.85 -4.99
N ASN A 264 13.89 3.06 -5.49
CA ASN A 264 12.49 3.06 -5.03
C ASN A 264 12.28 2.19 -3.78
N TRP A 265 13.18 1.25 -3.52
CA TRP A 265 13.03 0.28 -2.44
C TRP A 265 12.87 0.92 -1.05
N PRO A 266 13.65 1.95 -0.64
CA PRO A 266 13.47 2.61 0.65
C PRO A 266 12.05 3.11 0.90
N ILE A 267 11.43 3.71 -0.12
CA ILE A 267 10.07 4.26 0.00
C ILE A 267 9.06 3.12 0.16
N GLN A 268 9.15 2.13 -0.72
CA GLN A 268 8.23 1.00 -0.78
C GLN A 268 8.27 0.12 0.48
N ALA A 269 9.48 -0.20 0.94
CA ALA A 269 9.70 -1.02 2.13
C ALA A 269 9.29 -0.30 3.41
N THR A 270 9.49 1.02 3.46
CA THR A 270 8.97 1.85 4.57
C THR A 270 7.45 1.85 4.60
N GLY A 271 6.79 1.98 3.44
CA GLY A 271 5.33 1.84 3.37
C GLY A 271 4.83 0.49 3.90
N ALA A 272 5.56 -0.60 3.61
CA ALA A 272 5.26 -1.92 4.15
C ALA A 272 5.48 -2.03 5.68
N ASP A 273 6.54 -1.41 6.20
CA ASP A 273 6.79 -1.33 7.64
C ASP A 273 5.67 -0.56 8.37
N ILE A 274 5.20 0.56 7.78
CA ILE A 274 4.05 1.33 8.27
C ILE A 274 2.79 0.47 8.25
N MET A 275 2.55 -0.26 7.15
CA MET A 275 1.36 -1.11 7.00
C MET A 275 1.28 -2.18 8.09
N ARG A 276 2.38 -2.87 8.39
CA ARG A 276 2.42 -3.88 9.46
C ARG A 276 2.10 -3.29 10.83
N ARG A 277 2.67 -2.12 11.16
CA ARG A 277 2.40 -1.41 12.42
C ARG A 277 0.97 -0.89 12.51
N ALA A 278 0.40 -0.42 11.40
CA ALA A 278 -1.00 -0.01 11.34
C ALA A 278 -1.93 -1.19 11.67
N CYS A 279 -1.68 -2.37 11.10
CA CYS A 279 -2.40 -3.59 11.47
C CYS A 279 -2.27 -3.91 12.96
N PHE A 280 -1.07 -3.80 13.54
CA PHE A 280 -0.85 -4.02 14.98
C PHE A 280 -1.61 -3.03 15.87
N ASN A 281 -1.68 -1.77 15.45
CA ASN A 281 -2.36 -0.71 16.19
C ASN A 281 -3.89 -0.87 16.09
N LEU A 282 -4.41 -1.29 14.94
CA LEU A 282 -5.83 -1.63 14.76
C LEU A 282 -6.22 -2.86 15.59
N ASP A 283 -5.39 -3.91 15.64
CA ASP A 283 -5.60 -5.07 16.52
C ASP A 283 -5.66 -4.64 17.99
N LYS A 284 -4.75 -3.76 18.43
CA LYS A 284 -4.72 -3.22 19.79
C LYS A 284 -5.98 -2.41 20.11
N ALA A 285 -6.50 -1.67 19.13
CA ALA A 285 -7.76 -0.94 19.22
C ALA A 285 -9.00 -1.84 19.09
N LYS A 286 -8.82 -3.15 18.87
CA LYS A 286 -9.88 -4.14 18.61
C LYS A 286 -10.75 -3.78 17.41
N LEU A 287 -10.14 -3.21 16.38
CA LEU A 287 -10.79 -2.82 15.13
C LEU A 287 -10.45 -3.84 14.04
N PRO A 288 -11.41 -4.66 13.59
CA PRO A 288 -11.12 -5.72 12.64
C PRO A 288 -10.68 -5.16 11.27
N VAL A 289 -9.47 -5.53 10.86
CA VAL A 289 -8.95 -5.30 9.51
C VAL A 289 -9.42 -6.43 8.61
N LEU A 290 -10.15 -6.08 7.57
CA LEU A 290 -10.68 -7.02 6.58
C LEU A 290 -9.70 -7.23 5.43
N LEU A 291 -9.05 -6.16 4.99
CA LEU A 291 -8.19 -6.15 3.80
C LEU A 291 -7.17 -5.02 3.91
N THR A 292 -5.97 -5.29 3.44
CA THR A 292 -4.98 -4.28 3.07
C THR A 292 -4.89 -4.24 1.55
N ASN A 293 -4.88 -3.04 0.99
CA ASN A 293 -4.66 -2.82 -0.44
C ASN A 293 -3.66 -1.68 -0.62
N HIS A 294 -2.39 -2.05 -0.81
CA HIS A 294 -1.26 -1.12 -0.72
C HIS A 294 -1.25 -0.39 0.63
N ASP A 295 -1.45 0.93 0.61
CA ASP A 295 -1.50 1.85 1.74
C ASP A 295 -2.92 2.05 2.30
N SER A 296 -3.92 1.37 1.74
CA SER A 296 -5.32 1.44 2.20
C SER A 296 -5.76 0.23 3.04
N PHE A 297 -6.66 0.46 4.00
CA PHE A 297 -7.12 -0.49 5.00
C PHE A 297 -8.65 -0.52 5.02
N LEU A 298 -9.24 -1.64 4.63
CA LEU A 298 -10.66 -1.87 4.82
C LEU A 298 -10.88 -2.38 6.24
N VAL A 299 -11.57 -1.59 7.06
CA VAL A 299 -11.90 -1.93 8.44
C VAL A 299 -13.41 -2.12 8.61
N ARG A 300 -13.80 -3.00 9.54
CA ARG A 300 -15.20 -3.15 9.95
C ARG A 300 -15.44 -2.38 11.24
N LEU A 301 -16.37 -1.45 11.21
CA LEU A 301 -16.78 -0.66 12.36
C LEU A 301 -18.21 -1.03 12.77
N GLU A 302 -18.55 -0.88 14.04
CA GLU A 302 -19.92 -1.01 14.56
C GLU A 302 -20.69 0.28 14.28
N THR A 303 -21.94 0.16 13.82
CA THR A 303 -22.76 1.31 13.44
C THR A 303 -23.06 2.23 14.63
N ASP A 304 -23.31 1.67 15.81
CA ASP A 304 -23.60 2.41 17.05
C ASP A 304 -22.37 3.13 17.64
N LYS A 305 -21.16 2.71 17.27
CA LYS A 305 -19.88 3.30 17.75
C LYS A 305 -19.05 3.92 16.63
N TYR A 306 -19.68 4.19 15.49
CA TYR A 306 -19.00 4.56 14.25
C TYR A 306 -17.98 5.67 14.43
N ASP A 307 -18.40 6.83 14.95
CA ASP A 307 -17.52 8.01 15.06
C ASP A 307 -16.35 7.77 16.01
N TYR A 308 -16.59 7.06 17.12
CA TYR A 308 -15.55 6.71 18.07
C TYR A 308 -14.53 5.77 17.43
N GLN A 309 -14.99 4.68 16.80
CA GLN A 309 -14.12 3.70 16.19
C GLN A 309 -13.38 4.26 14.97
N LEU A 310 -14.00 5.14 14.18
CA LEU A 310 -13.34 5.83 13.08
C LEU A 310 -12.18 6.69 13.57
N ARG A 311 -12.36 7.44 14.67
CA ARG A 311 -11.27 8.22 15.28
C ARG A 311 -10.13 7.31 15.77
N GLN A 312 -10.46 6.18 16.40
CA GLN A 312 -9.45 5.21 16.82
C GLN A 312 -8.71 4.59 15.64
N ALA A 313 -9.41 4.29 14.54
CA ALA A 313 -8.82 3.74 13.33
C ALA A 313 -7.84 4.73 12.69
N LYS A 314 -8.27 5.99 12.50
CA LYS A 314 -7.39 7.05 11.99
C LYS A 314 -6.16 7.24 12.88
N LYS A 315 -6.37 7.30 14.21
CA LYS A 315 -5.27 7.39 15.17
C LYS A 315 -4.30 6.21 15.05
N ALA A 316 -4.79 4.98 14.91
CA ALA A 316 -3.95 3.79 14.79
C ALA A 316 -3.02 3.85 13.56
N LEU A 317 -3.53 4.30 12.41
CA LEU A 317 -2.75 4.52 11.19
C LEU A 317 -1.75 5.68 11.38
N THR A 318 -2.22 6.83 11.86
CA THR A 318 -1.34 7.99 12.09
C THR A 318 -0.19 7.66 13.06
N ASP A 319 -0.46 6.96 14.16
CA ASP A 319 0.56 6.52 15.10
C ASP A 319 1.54 5.52 14.45
N ALA A 320 1.05 4.61 13.60
CA ALA A 320 1.91 3.65 12.90
C ALA A 320 2.92 4.32 11.95
N SER A 321 2.51 5.41 11.29
CA SER A 321 3.45 6.19 10.48
C SER A 321 4.55 6.85 11.34
N ALA A 322 4.17 7.40 12.50
CA ALA A 322 5.09 8.03 13.44
C ALA A 322 6.10 7.03 14.03
N GLU A 323 5.69 5.78 14.28
CA GLU A 323 6.59 4.72 14.74
C GLU A 323 7.70 4.39 13.74
N VAL A 324 7.49 4.62 12.44
CA VAL A 324 8.46 4.30 11.38
C VAL A 324 9.24 5.52 10.90
N LEU A 325 8.62 6.70 10.96
CA LEU A 325 9.12 7.93 10.36
C LEU A 325 9.63 8.94 11.39
N ASP A 326 10.23 8.44 12.48
CA ASP A 326 10.83 9.26 13.54
C ASP A 326 9.85 10.30 14.13
N GLY A 327 8.62 9.88 14.40
CA GLY A 327 7.57 10.74 14.94
C GLY A 327 6.73 11.48 13.90
N PHE A 328 7.12 11.47 12.62
CA PHE A 328 6.34 12.12 11.57
C PHE A 328 5.04 11.37 11.26
N LYS A 329 3.94 12.13 11.25
CA LYS A 329 2.58 11.62 11.13
C LYS A 329 2.04 11.86 9.73
N LEU A 330 1.65 10.78 9.06
CA LEU A 330 0.88 10.84 7.82
C LEU A 330 -0.60 11.08 8.14
N ASN A 331 -1.22 11.93 7.32
CA ASN A 331 -2.66 12.14 7.31
C ASN A 331 -3.38 10.91 6.74
N VAL A 332 -4.62 10.72 7.19
CA VAL A 332 -5.45 9.56 6.86
C VAL A 332 -6.83 10.05 6.46
N GLN A 333 -7.22 9.72 5.23
CA GLN A 333 -8.53 10.04 4.68
C GLN A 333 -9.45 8.81 4.68
N VAL A 334 -10.76 9.07 4.61
CA VAL A 334 -11.77 8.05 4.34
C VAL A 334 -11.98 8.03 2.82
N GLU A 335 -11.48 7.01 2.15
CA GLU A 335 -11.65 6.83 0.70
C GLU A 335 -13.04 6.29 0.38
N MET A 336 -13.58 5.44 1.26
CA MET A 336 -14.89 4.82 1.09
C MET A 336 -15.55 4.54 2.44
N GLN A 337 -16.85 4.76 2.52
CA GLN A 337 -17.69 4.38 3.65
C GLN A 337 -18.94 3.69 3.13
N LEU A 338 -19.23 2.50 3.65
CA LEU A 338 -20.38 1.70 3.29
C LEU A 338 -21.12 1.31 4.58
N PRO A 339 -22.33 1.83 4.82
CA PRO A 339 -23.19 1.28 5.86
C PRO A 339 -23.74 -0.08 5.44
N ALA A 340 -24.26 -0.85 6.40
CA ALA A 340 -25.08 -2.02 6.07
C ALA A 340 -26.28 -1.59 5.22
N MET A 341 -26.57 -2.35 4.17
CA MET A 341 -27.78 -2.13 3.36
C MET A 341 -28.99 -2.46 4.24
N ILE A 342 -29.86 -1.46 4.47
CA ILE A 342 -31.21 -1.71 4.97
C ILE A 342 -31.96 -2.31 3.78
N ARG A 343 -32.16 -3.63 3.81
CA ARG A 343 -33.12 -4.26 2.90
C ARG A 343 -34.47 -4.05 3.57
N ASP A 344 -35.29 -3.16 3.03
CA ASP A 344 -36.70 -3.10 3.39
C ASP A 344 -37.28 -4.49 3.06
N GLU A 345 -37.84 -5.15 4.08
CA GLU A 345 -38.47 -6.47 3.97
C GLU A 345 -39.74 -6.42 3.11
#